data_AF-A0AAN8PZ26-F1
#
_entry.id   AF-A0AAN8PZ26-F1
#
_cell.length_a   1.000
_cell.length_b   1.000
_cell.length_c   1.000
_cell.angle_alpha   90.00
_cell.angle_beta   90.00
_cell.angle_gamma   90.00
#
_symmetry.space_group_name_H-M   'P 1'
#
loop_
_entity.id
_entity.type
_entity.pdbx_description
1 polymer ?
#
loop_
_entity_poly.entity_id
_entity_poly.type
_entity_poly.pdbx_seq_one_letter_code
_entity_poly.pdbx_strand_id
1 'polypeptide(L)'
;MEGINETSKKGDSSTDRKDDQQHETQDSQSQIARQRKLTEKGRRYHIEKLENRRNVLFHNLWDHTKTIQNSTDTKTIKLLHHKWLKIYQDFQHVHNEYCELLSKEDLEIYLKDWYNPRYEDICAFQTYLEELFASKMNLSQGSPEGQVVEEGIRPDDSISRISHKTKKSQSGSSTISAIRIKTVQEKAELEIKQKKLKEKQSLERQRSELKLREEELELQTAMDIVSAMK
;
A
#
# COMPACT_ATOMS: atom_id res chain seq x y z
N MET A 1 56.71 -35.40 -58.50
CA MET A 1 57.81 -36.39 -58.40
C MET A 1 58.35 -36.23 -57.00
N GLU A 2 57.95 -37.14 -56.10
CA GLU A 2 58.85 -38.18 -55.53
C GLU A 2 59.92 -37.53 -54.64
N GLY A 3 60.10 -37.88 -53.37
CA GLY A 3 59.69 -39.05 -52.65
C GLY A 3 60.11 -38.96 -51.18
N ILE A 4 60.04 -40.10 -50.53
CA ILE A 4 59.90 -40.41 -49.10
C ILE A 4 61.28 -40.70 -48.49
N ASN A 5 61.46 -40.49 -47.17
CA ASN A 5 62.11 -41.38 -46.18
C ASN A 5 62.53 -40.60 -44.91
N GLU A 6 62.04 -40.95 -43.71
CA GLU A 6 62.58 -41.97 -42.76
C GLU A 6 64.01 -41.61 -42.27
N THR A 7 64.41 -41.64 -40.99
CA THR A 7 63.96 -42.32 -39.76
C THR A 7 64.79 -41.81 -38.55
N SER A 8 64.32 -42.13 -37.33
CA SER A 8 65.09 -42.51 -36.12
C SER A 8 65.63 -41.40 -35.17
N LYS A 9 65.11 -41.32 -33.95
CA LYS A 9 65.63 -42.07 -32.77
C LYS A 9 64.81 -41.84 -31.49
N LYS A 10 64.72 -42.91 -30.70
CA LYS A 10 64.04 -43.08 -29.40
C LYS A 10 64.72 -42.33 -28.25
N GLY A 11 63.95 -42.01 -27.22
CA GLY A 11 64.41 -41.66 -25.88
C GLY A 11 63.25 -41.55 -24.90
N ASP A 12 63.03 -42.62 -24.14
CA ASP A 12 61.99 -42.86 -23.13
C ASP A 12 62.43 -42.31 -21.75
N SER A 13 61.49 -41.78 -20.95
CA SER A 13 61.45 -41.89 -19.47
C SER A 13 60.48 -40.87 -18.84
N SER A 14 59.26 -41.35 -18.57
CA SER A 14 58.62 -41.41 -17.24
C SER A 14 58.66 -40.18 -16.31
N THR A 15 57.49 -39.59 -16.03
CA THR A 15 56.83 -39.65 -14.70
C THR A 15 55.48 -38.91 -14.70
N ASP A 16 54.41 -39.68 -14.84
CA ASP A 16 53.26 -39.78 -13.92
C ASP A 16 52.84 -38.51 -13.14
N ARG A 17 51.76 -37.83 -13.58
CA ARG A 17 50.92 -36.99 -12.72
C ARG A 17 49.44 -37.14 -13.06
N LYS A 18 48.78 -37.71 -12.07
CA LYS A 18 47.37 -37.95 -11.81
C LYS A 18 46.44 -36.74 -11.97
N ASP A 19 45.24 -37.10 -12.41
CA ASP A 19 43.91 -36.69 -11.95
C ASP A 19 43.41 -35.27 -12.24
N ASP A 20 42.42 -35.29 -13.15
CA ASP A 20 41.32 -34.38 -13.34
C ASP A 20 40.65 -33.93 -12.04
N GLN A 21 40.47 -32.60 -11.94
CA GLN A 21 39.26 -31.86 -11.52
C GLN A 21 39.68 -30.62 -10.74
N GLN A 22 39.47 -29.44 -11.34
CA GLN A 22 38.88 -28.24 -10.73
C GLN A 22 39.20 -27.01 -11.60
N HIS A 23 38.16 -26.47 -12.25
CA HIS A 23 37.69 -25.07 -12.11
C HIS A 23 36.77 -24.68 -13.27
N GLU A 24 35.53 -25.18 -13.24
CA GLU A 24 34.40 -24.41 -13.78
C GLU A 24 33.97 -23.40 -12.71
N THR A 25 34.56 -22.21 -12.75
CA THR A 25 34.01 -21.03 -12.09
C THR A 25 34.40 -19.80 -12.91
N GLN A 26 33.69 -19.57 -14.01
CA GLN A 26 33.67 -18.27 -14.66
C GLN A 26 32.26 -18.01 -15.20
N ASP A 27 31.85 -16.76 -15.11
CA ASP A 27 30.56 -16.20 -15.54
C ASP A 27 29.36 -16.42 -14.62
N SER A 28 29.48 -15.86 -13.41
CA SER A 28 28.35 -15.22 -12.75
C SER A 28 28.75 -13.83 -12.22
N GLN A 29 29.32 -13.00 -13.10
CA GLN A 29 29.38 -11.57 -12.86
C GLN A 29 28.00 -10.97 -13.13
N SER A 30 27.30 -10.73 -12.03
CA SER A 30 26.10 -9.92 -11.89
C SER A 30 26.15 -8.65 -12.75
N GLN A 31 25.21 -8.55 -13.69
CA GLN A 31 24.85 -7.28 -14.31
C GLN A 31 24.18 -6.40 -13.25
N ILE A 32 24.96 -5.71 -12.43
CA ILE A 32 24.45 -4.61 -11.62
C ILE A 32 24.07 -3.49 -12.59
N ALA A 33 22.78 -3.38 -12.90
CA ALA A 33 22.24 -2.29 -13.70
C ALA A 33 22.65 -0.96 -13.04
N ARG A 34 23.46 -0.15 -13.76
CA ARG A 34 23.89 1.16 -13.26
C ARG A 34 22.66 2.00 -12.96
N GLN A 35 22.38 2.28 -11.69
CA GLN A 35 21.36 3.24 -11.31
C GLN A 35 21.80 4.62 -11.80
N ARG A 36 21.10 5.14 -12.82
CA ARG A 36 21.33 6.50 -13.31
C ARG A 36 20.88 7.47 -12.23
N LYS A 37 21.83 8.14 -11.58
CA LYS A 37 21.53 9.27 -10.68
C LYS A 37 20.88 10.37 -11.51
N LEU A 38 19.76 10.91 -11.01
CA LEU A 38 19.06 12.01 -11.66
C LEU A 38 19.98 13.23 -11.75
N THR A 39 19.93 13.96 -12.86
CA THR A 39 20.62 15.27 -12.95
C THR A 39 19.94 16.26 -12.01
N GLU A 40 20.64 17.31 -11.58
CA GLU A 40 20.05 18.32 -10.67
C GLU A 40 18.80 18.97 -11.29
N LYS A 41 18.81 19.23 -12.61
CA LYS A 41 17.62 19.69 -13.34
C LYS A 41 16.48 18.67 -13.29
N GLY A 42 16.80 17.37 -13.44
CA GLY A 42 15.83 16.29 -13.31
C GLY A 42 15.24 16.19 -11.90
N ARG A 43 16.07 16.39 -10.86
CA ARG A 43 15.64 16.37 -9.47
C ARG A 43 14.65 17.48 -9.18
N ARG A 44 14.97 18.72 -9.59
CA ARG A 44 14.07 19.87 -9.43
C ARG A 44 12.72 19.65 -10.11
N TYR A 45 12.73 19.20 -11.37
CA TYR A 45 11.50 18.87 -12.08
C TYR A 45 10.69 17.77 -11.37
N HIS A 46 11.36 16.77 -10.81
CA HIS A 46 10.67 15.70 -10.09
C HIS A 46 9.99 16.20 -8.81
N ILE A 47 10.68 17.05 -8.03
CA ILE A 47 10.13 17.71 -6.84
C ILE A 47 8.91 18.54 -7.20
N GLU A 48 9.01 19.40 -8.21
CA GLU A 48 7.90 20.24 -8.69
C GLU A 48 6.70 19.39 -9.14
N LYS A 49 6.95 18.28 -9.85
CA LYS A 49 5.88 17.35 -10.27
C LYS A 49 5.17 16.73 -9.07
N LEU A 50 5.92 16.29 -8.05
CA LEU A 50 5.36 15.70 -6.84
C LEU A 50 4.59 16.75 -6.02
N GLU A 51 5.12 17.97 -5.92
CA GLU A 51 4.47 19.09 -5.26
C GLU A 51 3.10 19.40 -5.89
N ASN A 52 3.08 19.55 -7.22
CA ASN A 52 1.85 19.81 -7.96
C ASN A 52 0.83 18.69 -7.77
N ARG A 53 1.28 17.43 -7.86
CA ARG A 53 0.40 16.26 -7.63
C ARG A 53 -0.14 16.24 -6.20
N ARG A 54 0.71 16.50 -5.19
CA ARG A 54 0.33 16.59 -3.79
C ARG A 54 -0.74 17.65 -3.58
N ASN A 55 -0.56 18.84 -4.16
CA ASN A 55 -1.49 19.95 -4.04
C ASN A 55 -2.85 19.62 -4.67
N VAL A 56 -2.87 19.01 -5.85
CA VAL A 56 -4.12 18.54 -6.49
C VAL A 56 -4.83 17.52 -5.62
N LEU A 57 -4.11 16.54 -5.05
CA LEU A 57 -4.69 15.54 -4.15
C LEU A 57 -5.26 16.18 -2.89
N PHE A 58 -4.55 17.15 -2.29
CA PHE A 58 -5.03 17.88 -1.13
C PHE A 58 -6.31 18.68 -1.43
N HIS A 59 -6.37 19.38 -2.56
CA HIS A 59 -7.59 20.07 -2.99
C HIS A 59 -8.77 19.12 -3.19
N ASN A 60 -8.55 18.00 -3.88
CA ASN A 60 -9.57 16.97 -4.05
C ASN A 60 -10.04 16.39 -2.71
N LEU A 61 -9.13 16.20 -1.76
CA LEU A 61 -9.43 15.74 -0.41
C LEU A 61 -10.35 16.73 0.30
N TRP A 62 -10.01 18.02 0.24
CA TRP A 62 -10.79 19.10 0.85
C TRP A 62 -12.18 19.25 0.25
N ASP A 63 -12.31 19.12 -1.07
CA ASP A 63 -13.61 19.16 -1.74
C ASP A 63 -14.51 17.99 -1.32
N HIS A 64 -13.93 16.79 -1.14
CA HIS A 64 -14.66 15.65 -0.61
C HIS A 64 -15.04 15.86 0.86
N THR A 65 -14.16 16.44 1.68
CA THR A 65 -14.46 16.82 3.07
C THR A 65 -15.71 17.68 3.15
N LYS A 66 -15.77 18.77 2.37
CA LYS A 66 -16.95 19.65 2.30
C LYS A 66 -18.20 18.92 1.84
N THR A 67 -18.06 18.07 0.81
CA THR A 67 -19.19 17.30 0.27
C THR A 67 -19.76 16.34 1.31
N ILE A 68 -18.90 15.72 2.12
CA ILE A 68 -19.33 14.82 3.21
C ILE A 68 -20.03 15.60 4.32
N GLN A 69 -19.45 16.73 4.76
CA GLN A 69 -20.03 17.57 5.81
C GLN A 69 -21.42 18.10 5.45
N ASN A 70 -21.66 18.37 4.16
CA ASN A 70 -22.95 18.85 3.66
C ASN A 70 -23.96 17.72 3.35
N SER A 71 -23.54 16.45 3.41
CA SER A 71 -24.40 15.31 3.09
C SER A 71 -25.17 14.85 4.32
N THR A 72 -26.48 14.65 4.17
CA THR A 72 -27.36 14.13 5.24
C THR A 72 -27.54 12.61 5.15
N ASP A 73 -27.55 12.07 3.93
CA ASP A 73 -27.73 10.64 3.68
C ASP A 73 -26.52 9.80 4.12
N THR A 74 -26.78 8.85 5.03
CA THR A 74 -25.77 7.95 5.59
C THR A 74 -25.14 7.03 4.53
N LYS A 75 -25.89 6.59 3.51
CA LYS A 75 -25.33 5.74 2.46
C LYS A 75 -24.34 6.52 1.58
N THR A 76 -24.74 7.73 1.19
CA THR A 76 -23.89 8.67 0.45
C THR A 76 -22.64 9.06 1.25
N ILE A 77 -22.77 9.38 2.54
CA ILE A 77 -21.63 9.66 3.43
C ILE A 77 -20.64 8.50 3.46
N LYS A 78 -21.11 7.26 3.62
CA LYS A 78 -20.23 6.07 3.62
C LYS A 78 -19.47 5.92 2.31
N LEU A 79 -20.15 6.11 1.18
CA LEU A 79 -19.52 6.03 -0.15
C LEU A 79 -18.48 7.13 -0.37
N LEU A 80 -18.82 8.38 0.00
CA LEU A 80 -17.92 9.52 -0.11
C LEU A 80 -16.73 9.39 0.83
N HIS A 81 -16.94 8.89 2.06
CA HIS A 81 -15.85 8.60 3.00
C HIS A 81 -14.87 7.58 2.43
N HIS A 82 -15.35 6.51 1.80
CA HIS A 82 -14.48 5.53 1.14
C HIS A 82 -13.64 6.15 0.02
N LYS A 83 -14.23 7.06 -0.78
CA LYS A 83 -13.49 7.81 -1.81
C LYS A 83 -12.46 8.75 -1.19
N TRP A 84 -12.86 9.48 -0.16
CA TRP A 84 -11.98 10.38 0.61
C TRP A 84 -10.76 9.62 1.15
N LEU A 85 -10.97 8.43 1.74
CA LEU A 85 -9.88 7.61 2.28
C LEU A 85 -8.87 7.19 1.21
N LYS A 86 -9.33 6.85 0.00
CA LYS A 86 -8.42 6.53 -1.12
C LYS A 86 -7.58 7.74 -1.52
N ILE A 87 -8.21 8.91 -1.66
CA ILE A 87 -7.51 10.17 -1.99
C ILE A 87 -6.49 10.51 -0.88
N TYR A 88 -6.85 10.30 0.38
CA TYR A 88 -5.95 10.51 1.51
C TYR A 88 -4.72 9.59 1.46
N GLN A 89 -4.92 8.30 1.14
CA GLN A 89 -3.81 7.36 0.99
C GLN A 89 -2.87 7.75 -0.16
N ASP A 90 -3.43 8.16 -1.31
CA ASP A 90 -2.65 8.64 -2.44
C ASP A 90 -1.90 9.94 -2.09
N PHE A 91 -2.54 10.85 -1.36
CA PHE A 91 -1.92 12.07 -0.86
C PHE A 91 -0.73 11.75 0.06
N GLN A 92 -0.91 10.87 1.06
CA GLN A 92 0.16 10.47 1.97
C GLN A 92 1.34 9.85 1.23
N HIS A 93 1.06 8.99 0.24
CA HIS A 93 2.10 8.37 -0.56
C HIS A 93 2.94 9.41 -1.32
N VAL A 94 2.28 10.31 -2.06
CA VAL A 94 2.97 11.38 -2.81
C VAL A 94 3.66 12.38 -1.88
N HIS A 95 3.07 12.68 -0.72
CA HIS A 95 3.67 13.53 0.30
C HIS A 95 4.99 12.94 0.82
N ASN A 96 5.01 11.64 1.15
CA ASN A 96 6.22 10.99 1.63
C ASN A 96 7.33 11.01 0.56
N GLU A 97 7.01 10.69 -0.69
CA GLU A 97 7.96 10.78 -1.81
C GLU A 97 8.49 12.20 -1.99
N TYR A 98 7.64 13.21 -1.84
CA TYR A 98 8.04 14.62 -1.90
C TYR A 98 9.02 14.97 -0.77
N CYS A 99 8.71 14.58 0.47
CA CYS A 99 9.53 14.86 1.64
C CYS A 99 10.92 14.20 1.57
N GLU A 100 11.00 13.00 1.01
CA GLU A 100 12.28 12.28 0.81
C GLU A 100 13.26 13.01 -0.13
N LEU A 101 12.77 13.92 -0.98
CA LEU A 101 13.58 14.66 -1.94
C LEU A 101 14.01 16.05 -1.46
N LEU A 102 13.48 16.52 -0.33
CA LEU A 102 13.82 17.81 0.26
C LEU A 102 15.12 17.72 1.10
N SER A 103 15.81 18.86 1.23
CA SER A 103 16.85 18.98 2.26
C SER A 103 16.20 19.02 3.64
N LYS A 104 16.99 18.87 4.71
CA LYS A 104 16.47 18.92 6.08
C LYS A 104 15.87 20.29 6.39
N GLU A 105 16.54 21.34 5.93
CA GLU A 105 16.13 22.74 6.13
C GLU A 105 14.82 23.03 5.38
N ASP A 106 14.74 22.65 4.11
CA ASP A 106 13.53 22.82 3.29
C ASP A 106 12.36 22.01 3.85
N LEU A 107 12.63 20.79 4.36
CA LEU A 107 11.63 19.94 4.97
C LEU A 107 11.07 20.57 6.25
N GLU A 108 11.90 21.13 7.11
CA GLU A 108 11.45 21.77 8.36
C GLU A 108 10.53 22.96 8.08
N ILE A 109 10.94 23.84 7.16
CA ILE A 109 10.12 24.99 6.71
C ILE A 109 8.81 24.50 6.13
N TYR A 110 8.86 23.52 5.23
CA TYR A 110 7.67 22.97 4.59
C TYR A 110 6.70 22.32 5.59
N LEU A 111 7.22 21.54 6.55
CA LEU A 111 6.38 20.89 7.56
C LEU A 111 5.68 21.93 8.42
N LYS A 112 6.42 22.94 8.87
CA LYS A 112 5.88 24.03 9.70
C LYS A 112 4.86 24.89 8.97
N ASP A 113 5.20 25.37 7.78
CA ASP A 113 4.43 26.41 7.11
C ASP A 113 3.29 25.86 6.24
N TRP A 114 3.46 24.63 5.72
CA TRP A 114 2.49 24.06 4.78
C TRP A 114 1.79 22.82 5.33
N TYR A 115 2.53 21.82 5.80
CA TYR A 115 1.94 20.50 6.08
C TYR A 115 1.20 20.43 7.41
N ASN A 116 1.83 20.84 8.52
CA ASN A 116 1.26 20.67 9.86
C ASN A 116 -0.10 21.37 10.03
N PRO A 117 -0.28 22.64 9.60
CA PRO A 117 -1.59 23.30 9.71
C PRO A 117 -2.69 22.56 8.94
N ARG A 118 -2.35 22.03 7.76
CA ARG A 118 -3.30 21.27 6.92
C ARG A 118 -3.55 19.86 7.45
N TYR A 119 -2.57 19.27 8.10
CA TYR A 119 -2.69 17.95 8.71
C TYR A 119 -3.61 18.01 9.94
N GLU A 120 -3.54 19.08 10.73
CA GLU A 120 -4.49 19.34 11.82
C GLU A 120 -5.94 19.36 11.33
N ASP A 121 -6.21 20.05 10.21
CA ASP A 121 -7.54 20.07 9.58
C ASP A 121 -8.00 18.65 9.16
N ILE A 122 -7.10 17.85 8.60
CA ILE A 122 -7.37 16.46 8.22
C ILE A 122 -7.72 15.62 9.46
N CYS A 123 -6.94 15.75 10.54
CA CYS A 123 -7.19 15.03 11.78
C CYS A 123 -8.53 15.41 12.41
N ALA A 124 -8.84 16.72 12.48
CA ALA A 124 -10.12 17.20 12.98
C ALA A 124 -11.30 16.62 12.18
N PHE A 125 -11.15 16.53 10.85
CA PHE A 125 -12.17 15.90 10.01
C PHE A 125 -12.29 14.38 10.23
N GLN A 126 -11.18 13.67 10.45
CA GLN A 126 -11.22 12.25 10.80
C GLN A 126 -11.98 12.01 12.11
N THR A 127 -11.71 12.81 13.14
CA THR A 127 -12.46 12.76 14.41
C THR A 127 -13.95 13.02 14.19
N TYR A 128 -14.29 14.04 13.40
CA TYR A 128 -15.68 14.31 13.02
C TYR A 128 -16.37 13.10 12.36
N LEU A 129 -15.68 12.41 11.45
CA LEU A 129 -16.22 11.22 10.80
C LEU A 129 -16.45 10.07 11.78
N GLU A 130 -15.51 9.84 12.69
CA GLU A 130 -15.62 8.81 13.72
C GLU A 130 -16.85 9.06 14.61
N GLU A 131 -17.04 10.30 15.06
CA GLU A 131 -18.21 10.72 15.85
C GLU A 131 -19.53 10.59 15.05
N LEU A 132 -19.51 11.00 13.78
CA LEU A 132 -20.66 10.89 12.89
C LEU A 132 -21.08 9.43 12.68
N PHE A 133 -20.12 8.52 12.50
CA PHE A 133 -20.42 7.10 12.35
C PHE A 133 -20.85 6.48 13.68
N ALA A 134 -20.22 6.82 14.80
CA ALA A 134 -20.62 6.35 16.12
C ALA A 134 -22.06 6.75 16.47
N SER A 135 -22.40 8.03 16.30
CA SER A 135 -23.76 8.56 16.55
C SER A 135 -24.82 7.89 15.68
N LYS A 136 -24.56 7.73 14.37
CA LYS A 136 -25.49 7.08 13.43
C LYS A 136 -25.61 5.57 13.60
N MET A 137 -24.59 4.89 14.13
CA MET A 137 -24.70 3.46 14.50
C MET A 137 -25.52 3.25 15.79
N ASN A 138 -25.41 4.17 16.75
CA ASN A 138 -26.20 4.10 17.99
C ASN A 138 -27.70 4.40 17.76
N LEU A 139 -28.05 5.23 16.78
CA LEU A 139 -29.44 5.48 16.37
C LEU A 139 -30.10 4.26 15.69
N SER A 140 -29.32 3.32 15.16
CA SER A 140 -29.84 2.12 14.47
C SER A 140 -30.27 0.99 15.41
N GLN A 141 -29.96 1.08 16.72
CA GLN A 141 -30.33 0.05 17.71
C GLN A 141 -31.52 0.44 18.61
N GLY A 142 -32.13 1.61 18.39
CA GLY A 142 -33.23 2.11 19.20
C GLY A 142 -34.48 2.43 18.40
N SER A 143 -35.20 1.41 17.94
CA SER A 143 -36.64 1.52 17.64
C SER A 143 -37.31 0.14 17.77
N PRO A 144 -38.21 -0.05 18.75
CA PRO A 144 -39.05 -1.23 18.85
C PRO A 144 -40.45 -0.89 18.31
N GLU A 145 -40.64 -0.81 17.00
CA GLU A 145 -42.00 -0.74 16.44
C GLU A 145 -41.99 -1.06 14.94
N GLY A 146 -42.59 -2.20 14.59
CA GLY A 146 -42.69 -2.64 13.20
C GLY A 146 -43.17 -4.08 13.06
N GLN A 147 -44.23 -4.42 13.79
CA GLN A 147 -45.29 -5.39 13.43
C GLN A 147 -44.96 -6.30 12.23
N VAL A 148 -44.42 -7.50 12.53
CA VAL A 148 -44.35 -8.59 11.55
C VAL A 148 -45.77 -9.12 11.39
N VAL A 149 -46.44 -8.73 10.30
CA VAL A 149 -47.59 -9.45 9.79
C VAL A 149 -47.07 -10.77 9.25
N GLU A 150 -47.36 -11.83 9.99
CA GLU A 150 -47.08 -13.21 9.64
C GLU A 150 -48.03 -13.63 8.51
N GLU A 151 -47.67 -13.34 7.25
CA GLU A 151 -48.34 -13.93 6.10
C GLU A 151 -47.58 -15.21 5.71
N GLY A 152 -48.16 -16.34 6.10
CA GLY A 152 -47.59 -17.67 5.91
C GLY A 152 -47.41 -18.02 4.43
N ILE A 153 -46.15 -18.23 4.03
CA ILE A 153 -45.82 -18.86 2.75
C ILE A 153 -45.36 -20.29 3.06
N ARG A 154 -46.26 -21.25 2.85
CA ARG A 154 -45.92 -22.69 2.80
C ARG A 154 -45.20 -22.96 1.47
N PRO A 155 -44.07 -23.68 1.47
CA PRO A 155 -43.36 -24.02 0.25
C PRO A 155 -43.87 -25.37 -0.24
N ASP A 156 -45.02 -25.38 -0.92
CA ASP A 156 -45.28 -26.45 -1.87
C ASP A 156 -46.31 -26.03 -2.91
N ASP A 157 -46.11 -26.58 -4.09
CA ASP A 157 -46.99 -26.62 -5.26
C ASP A 157 -46.86 -25.53 -6.36
N SER A 158 -45.83 -25.79 -7.19
CA SER A 158 -45.94 -26.15 -8.61
C SER A 158 -46.53 -25.20 -9.68
N ILE A 159 -45.60 -24.81 -10.57
CA ILE A 159 -45.62 -24.90 -12.04
C ILE A 159 -46.78 -24.22 -12.79
N SER A 160 -46.48 -23.05 -13.37
CA SER A 160 -47.24 -22.46 -14.48
C SER A 160 -46.43 -22.45 -15.78
N ARG A 161 -47.04 -23.07 -16.81
CA ARG A 161 -46.66 -23.20 -18.22
C ARG A 161 -46.00 -21.99 -18.88
N ILE A 162 -44.97 -22.23 -19.69
CA ILE A 162 -44.77 -21.52 -20.97
C ILE A 162 -44.24 -22.51 -22.02
N SER A 163 -45.08 -22.81 -23.01
CA SER A 163 -44.65 -23.33 -24.32
C SER A 163 -44.12 -22.18 -25.17
N HIS A 164 -42.98 -22.34 -25.86
CA HIS A 164 -42.78 -21.94 -27.26
C HIS A 164 -41.48 -22.53 -27.80
N LYS A 165 -41.50 -22.83 -29.10
CA LYS A 165 -40.58 -23.68 -29.85
C LYS A 165 -39.34 -22.95 -30.39
N THR A 166 -38.29 -23.76 -30.60
CA THR A 166 -37.26 -23.75 -31.67
C THR A 166 -36.06 -22.79 -31.67
N LYS A 167 -34.88 -23.46 -31.66
CA LYS A 167 -33.65 -23.24 -32.46
C LYS A 167 -32.93 -21.88 -32.38
N LYS A 168 -31.76 -21.85 -31.71
CA LYS A 168 -30.43 -21.65 -32.35
C LYS A 168 -29.28 -21.70 -31.34
N SER A 169 -28.16 -22.19 -31.87
CA SER A 169 -26.78 -22.28 -31.35
C SER A 169 -26.20 -20.99 -30.76
N GLN A 170 -25.39 -21.09 -29.69
CA GLN A 170 -23.94 -20.85 -29.69
C GLN A 170 -23.35 -20.75 -28.27
N SER A 171 -22.09 -21.17 -28.19
CA SER A 171 -21.14 -21.25 -27.09
C SER A 171 -21.16 -20.13 -26.03
N GLY A 172 -20.90 -20.50 -24.77
CA GLY A 172 -20.67 -19.52 -23.70
C GLY A 172 -20.47 -20.09 -22.29
N SER A 173 -19.63 -21.12 -22.13
CA SER A 173 -19.31 -21.70 -20.82
C SER A 173 -17.83 -21.48 -20.47
N SER A 174 -17.47 -20.29 -19.96
CA SER A 174 -16.12 -20.04 -19.38
C SER A 174 -15.99 -18.84 -18.42
N THR A 175 -16.97 -17.94 -18.31
CA THR A 175 -16.73 -16.62 -17.67
C THR A 175 -17.07 -16.56 -16.16
N ILE A 176 -17.97 -17.41 -15.67
CA ILE A 176 -18.49 -17.32 -14.29
C ILE A 176 -17.49 -17.86 -13.25
N SER A 177 -16.68 -18.87 -13.60
CA SER A 177 -15.67 -19.45 -12.72
C SER A 177 -14.45 -18.52 -12.52
N ALA A 178 -13.99 -17.85 -13.57
CA ALA A 178 -12.87 -16.91 -13.51
C ALA A 178 -13.15 -15.66 -12.66
N ILE A 179 -14.40 -15.17 -12.68
CA ILE A 179 -14.83 -14.02 -11.86
C ILE A 179 -14.83 -14.38 -10.37
N ARG A 180 -15.35 -15.56 -10.00
CA ARG A 180 -15.34 -16.03 -8.60
C ARG A 180 -13.94 -16.20 -8.04
N ILE A 181 -12.99 -16.74 -8.82
CA ILE A 181 -11.61 -16.94 -8.36
C ILE A 181 -10.90 -15.60 -8.13
N LYS A 182 -11.10 -14.61 -9.01
CA LYS A 182 -10.54 -13.26 -8.83
C LYS A 182 -11.09 -12.54 -7.59
N THR A 183 -12.38 -12.67 -7.31
CA THR A 183 -12.98 -12.03 -6.11
C THR A 183 -12.50 -12.62 -4.79
N VAL A 184 -12.14 -13.92 -4.77
CA VAL A 184 -11.60 -14.59 -3.58
C VAL A 184 -10.15 -14.16 -3.34
N GLN A 185 -9.36 -14.02 -4.41
CA GLN A 185 -7.98 -13.50 -4.33
C GLN A 185 -7.93 -12.04 -3.88
N GLU A 186 -8.78 -11.17 -4.43
CA GLU A 186 -8.86 -9.76 -3.98
C GLU A 186 -9.23 -9.64 -2.50
N LYS A 187 -10.13 -10.49 -2.00
CA LYS A 187 -10.48 -10.50 -0.57
C LYS A 187 -9.29 -10.94 0.29
N ALA A 188 -8.57 -11.98 -0.11
CA ALA A 188 -7.39 -12.46 0.59
C ALA A 188 -6.26 -11.41 0.60
N GLU A 189 -6.04 -10.71 -0.51
CA GLU A 189 -5.04 -9.63 -0.60
C GLU A 189 -5.41 -8.43 0.29
N LEU A 190 -6.70 -8.07 0.36
CA LEU A 190 -7.17 -7.01 1.25
C LEU A 190 -7.02 -7.38 2.73
N GLU A 191 -7.28 -8.64 3.11
CA GLU A 191 -7.05 -9.11 4.48
C GLU A 191 -5.57 -9.10 4.87
N ILE A 192 -4.66 -9.46 3.95
CA ILE A 192 -3.21 -9.38 4.17
C ILE A 192 -2.76 -7.91 4.32
N LYS A 193 -3.26 -7.01 3.46
CA LYS A 193 -2.97 -5.56 3.57
C LYS A 193 -3.49 -4.98 4.89
N GLN A 194 -4.67 -5.41 5.35
CA GLN A 194 -5.23 -4.98 6.63
C GLN A 194 -4.38 -5.45 7.81
N LYS A 195 -3.93 -6.72 7.81
CA LYS A 195 -3.05 -7.24 8.86
C LYS A 195 -1.72 -6.49 8.91
N LYS A 196 -1.08 -6.26 7.77
CA LYS A 196 0.17 -5.47 7.69
C LYS A 196 -0.01 -4.02 8.15
N LEU A 197 -1.15 -3.40 7.82
CA LEU A 197 -1.43 -2.03 8.26
C LEU A 197 -1.60 -1.94 9.78
N LYS A 198 -2.31 -2.89 10.40
CA LYS A 198 -2.46 -2.96 11.86
C LYS A 198 -1.12 -3.18 12.56
N GLU A 199 -0.28 -4.06 12.01
CA GLU A 199 1.07 -4.30 12.53
C GLU A 199 1.94 -3.03 12.45
N LYS A 200 1.91 -2.33 11.31
CA LYS A 200 2.62 -1.05 11.14
C LYS A 200 2.14 0.00 12.14
N GLN A 201 0.82 0.14 12.32
CA GLN A 201 0.26 1.08 13.30
C GLN A 201 0.64 0.74 14.75
N SER A 202 0.70 -0.55 15.09
CA SER A 202 1.17 -1.00 16.40
C SER A 202 2.63 -0.64 16.63
N LEU A 203 3.49 -0.83 15.63
CA LEU A 203 4.91 -0.45 15.70
C LEU A 203 5.10 1.07 15.79
N GLU A 204 4.32 1.86 15.05
CA GLU A 204 4.35 3.32 15.12
C GLU A 204 4.00 3.81 16.53
N ARG A 205 2.95 3.23 17.14
CA ARG A 205 2.55 3.56 18.51
C ARG A 205 3.64 3.23 19.52
N GLN A 206 4.25 2.05 19.42
CA GLN A 206 5.36 1.66 20.29
C GLN A 206 6.57 2.59 20.12
N ARG A 207 6.89 3.01 18.88
CA ARG A 207 7.96 3.98 18.63
C ARG A 207 7.66 5.34 19.25
N SER A 208 6.42 5.83 19.14
CA SER A 208 6.03 7.10 19.76
C SER A 208 6.10 7.05 21.29
N GLU A 209 5.72 5.92 21.88
CA GLU A 209 5.79 5.72 23.33
C GLU A 209 7.24 5.63 23.82
N LEU A 210 8.11 4.93 23.08
CA LEU A 210 9.55 4.91 23.37
C LEU A 210 10.17 6.31 23.28
N LYS A 211 9.81 7.10 22.26
CA LYS A 211 10.33 8.46 22.10
C LYS A 211 9.92 9.38 23.26
N LEU A 212 8.65 9.31 23.69
CA LEU A 212 8.19 10.05 24.87
C LEU A 212 8.96 9.66 26.13
N ARG A 213 9.24 8.36 26.30
CA ARG A 213 10.01 7.86 27.44
C ARG A 213 11.48 8.29 27.41
N GLU A 214 12.08 8.37 26.23
CA GLU A 214 13.43 8.94 26.05
C GLU A 214 13.46 10.42 26.42
N GLU A 215 12.50 11.22 25.92
CA GLU A 215 12.39 12.65 26.25
C GLU A 215 12.16 12.87 27.76
N GLU A 216 11.33 12.04 28.40
CA GLU A 216 11.10 12.09 29.85
C GLU A 216 12.36 11.76 30.66
N LEU A 217 13.14 10.74 30.24
CA LEU A 217 14.40 10.39 30.88
C LEU A 217 15.47 11.48 30.71
N GLU A 218 15.52 12.12 29.54
CA GLU A 218 16.44 13.23 29.27
C GLU A 218 16.11 14.44 30.14
N LEU A 219 14.82 14.80 30.26
CA LEU A 219 14.36 15.84 31.16
C LEU A 219 14.66 15.51 32.62
N GLN A 220 14.41 14.27 33.07
CA GLN A 220 14.71 13.85 34.43
C GLN A 220 16.21 13.94 34.72
N THR A 221 17.05 13.49 33.78
CA THR A 221 18.51 13.57 33.90
C THR A 221 18.98 15.02 34.00
N ALA A 222 18.41 15.91 33.18
CA ALA A 222 18.71 17.34 33.25
C ALA A 222 18.29 17.96 34.60
N MET A 223 17.13 17.57 35.13
CA MET A 223 16.67 18.02 36.45
C MET A 223 17.57 17.52 37.58
N ASP A 224 18.01 16.26 37.53
CA ASP A 224 18.91 15.67 38.53
C ASP A 224 20.29 16.34 38.51
N ILE A 225 20.83 16.66 37.33
CA ILE A 225 22.09 17.42 37.18
C ILE A 225 21.95 18.83 37.78
N VAL A 226 20.87 19.55 37.46
CA VAL A 226 20.62 20.90 37.99
C VAL A 226 20.42 20.87 39.51
N SER A 227 19.78 19.82 40.03
CA SER A 227 19.59 19.61 41.48
C SER A 227 20.90 19.31 42.20
N ALA A 228 21.80 18.53 41.59
CA ALA A 228 23.11 18.17 42.16
C ALA A 228 24.15 19.32 42.10
N MET A 229 23.88 20.38 41.33
CA MET A 229 24.73 21.58 41.24
C MET A 229 24.39 22.68 42.26
N LYS A 230 23.36 22.48 43.10
CA LYS A 230 23.04 23.34 44.25
C LYS A 230 23.67 22.81 45.54
#